data_AF-A0A535IUC9-F1
#
_entry.id   AF-A0A535IUC9-F1
#
_cell.length_a   1.000
_cell.length_b   1.000
_cell.length_c   1.000
_cell.angle_alpha   90.00
_cell.angle_beta   90.00
_cell.angle_gamma   90.00
#
_symmetry.space_group_name_H-M   'P 1'
#
loop_
_entity.id
_entity.type
_entity.pdbx_description
1 polymer ?
#
loop_
_entity_poly.entity_id
_entity_poly.type
_entity_poly.pdbx_seq_one_letter_code
_entity_poly.pdbx_strand_id
1 'polypeptide(L)'
;MGQDQPNSGAVTAAHCPWCSAELSVAGAATCPSCGATLVEPDTSVPGVNALDAEAISRNARLATPIRRSRLLSWITGEDDSEVEAPAPPGSLAPPPPDVRREMARLELQAEYANLQAEAESVVSQAEAEARAARRAAEAPAPPVDPPVESPPSPGPAADDAESPKPD
;
A
#
# COMPACT_ATOMS: atom_id res chain seq x y z
N MET A 1 39.09 11.09 26.79
CA MET A 1 39.80 11.17 25.50
C MET A 1 39.19 10.11 24.59
N GLY A 2 38.39 10.51 23.60
CA GLY A 2 37.61 9.59 22.78
C GLY A 2 36.79 10.31 21.71
N GLN A 3 37.51 11.05 20.85
CA GLN A 3 37.20 11.44 19.48
C GLN A 3 35.75 11.85 19.12
N ASP A 4 35.53 13.18 19.10
CA ASP A 4 34.65 13.85 18.13
C ASP A 4 35.12 13.52 16.71
N GLN A 5 34.33 12.75 15.95
CA GLN A 5 34.45 12.69 14.49
C GLN A 5 33.47 13.68 13.87
N PRO A 6 33.92 14.67 13.08
CA PRO A 6 33.03 15.44 12.23
C PRO A 6 32.61 14.54 11.06
N ASN A 7 31.35 14.10 11.05
CA ASN A 7 30.74 13.48 9.88
C ASN A 7 30.65 14.54 8.77
N SER A 8 31.67 14.62 7.92
CA SER A 8 31.60 15.32 6.63
C SER A 8 30.72 14.51 5.69
N GLY A 9 29.40 14.59 5.93
CA GLY A 9 28.39 14.13 5.00
C GLY A 9 28.50 14.96 3.72
N ALA A 10 28.59 14.28 2.59
CA ALA A 10 28.60 14.87 1.26
C ALA A 10 27.48 15.91 1.14
N VAL A 11 27.82 17.12 0.71
CA VAL A 11 26.85 18.19 0.46
C VAL A 11 26.05 17.81 -0.79
N THR A 12 24.99 17.02 -0.62
CA THR A 12 23.94 16.92 -1.64
C THR A 12 23.40 18.33 -1.84
N ALA A 13 23.46 18.85 -3.07
CA ALA A 13 22.83 20.12 -3.42
C ALA A 13 21.38 20.08 -2.88
N ALA A 14 21.04 21.03 -2.00
CA ALA A 14 19.70 21.09 -1.45
C ALA A 14 18.76 21.56 -2.57
N HIS A 15 17.68 20.83 -2.82
CA HIS A 15 16.68 21.19 -3.83
C HIS A 15 15.46 21.80 -3.15
N CYS A 16 14.81 22.75 -3.80
CA CYS A 16 13.55 23.31 -3.34
C CYS A 16 12.45 22.23 -3.38
N PRO A 17 11.73 21.97 -2.28
CA PRO A 17 10.67 20.96 -2.25
C PRO A 17 9.44 21.34 -3.11
N TRP A 18 9.31 22.61 -3.50
CA TRP A 18 8.16 23.11 -4.25
C TRP A 18 8.36 23.09 -5.78
N CYS A 19 9.55 23.47 -6.25
CA CYS A 19 9.83 23.57 -7.69
C CYS A 19 11.03 22.75 -8.15
N SER A 20 11.67 22.01 -7.25
CA SER A 20 12.88 21.21 -7.51
C SER A 20 14.10 22.00 -8.00
N ALA A 21 14.08 23.33 -7.96
CA ALA A 21 15.25 24.14 -8.30
C ALA A 21 16.38 23.95 -7.26
N GLU A 22 17.63 23.97 -7.72
CA GLU A 22 18.79 23.92 -6.84
C GLU A 22 18.86 25.17 -5.95
N LEU A 23 19.09 24.97 -4.65
CA LEU A 23 19.24 26.06 -3.68
C LEU A 23 20.70 26.47 -3.61
N SER A 24 20.96 27.75 -3.90
CA SER A 24 22.29 28.33 -3.85
C SER A 24 22.88 28.41 -2.43
N VAL A 25 22.03 28.33 -1.39
CA VAL A 25 22.43 28.38 0.02
C VAL A 25 21.65 27.34 0.81
N ALA A 26 22.37 26.46 1.53
CA ALA A 26 21.75 25.56 2.49
C ALA A 26 21.11 26.37 3.63
N GLY A 27 19.80 26.22 3.82
CA GLY A 27 19.04 26.98 4.84
C GLY A 27 18.50 28.34 4.37
N ALA A 28 18.42 28.60 3.07
CA ALA A 28 17.71 29.78 2.56
C ALA A 28 16.26 29.81 3.06
N ALA A 29 15.79 30.96 3.55
CA ALA A 29 14.41 31.12 4.03
C ALA A 29 13.38 31.12 2.89
N THR A 30 13.78 31.52 1.69
CA THR A 30 12.95 31.57 0.49
C THR A 30 13.71 31.03 -0.72
N CYS A 31 12.99 30.37 -1.63
CA CYS A 31 13.54 29.88 -2.88
C CYS A 31 13.67 31.03 -3.89
N PRO A 32 14.86 31.28 -4.48
CA PRO A 32 15.03 32.34 -5.47
C PRO A 32 14.37 32.04 -6.82
N SER A 33 14.06 30.77 -7.13
CA SER A 33 13.46 30.37 -8.40
C SER A 33 11.94 30.53 -8.43
N CYS A 34 11.26 30.22 -7.32
CA CYS A 34 9.79 30.24 -7.27
C CYS A 34 9.21 31.14 -6.16
N GLY A 35 10.05 31.70 -5.29
CA GLY A 35 9.61 32.57 -4.19
C GLY A 35 9.03 31.84 -2.98
N ALA A 36 8.95 30.51 -2.98
CA ALA A 36 8.37 29.75 -1.87
C ALA A 36 9.18 29.91 -0.57
N THR A 37 8.51 30.08 0.56
CA THR A 37 9.10 29.99 1.91
C THR A 37 9.49 28.55 2.22
N LEU A 38 10.73 28.37 2.65
CA LEU A 38 11.33 27.06 2.97
C LEU A 38 11.41 26.79 4.47
N VAL A 39 11.15 27.82 5.27
CA VAL A 39 11.01 27.72 6.73
C VAL A 39 9.53 27.76 7.05
N GLU A 40 9.08 26.81 7.86
CA GLU A 40 7.71 26.78 8.34
C GLU A 40 7.46 27.95 9.29
N PRO A 41 6.47 28.81 9.01
CA PRO A 41 6.16 29.90 9.93
C PRO A 41 5.45 29.32 11.17
N ASP A 42 5.95 29.63 12.37
CA ASP A 42 5.36 29.25 13.67
C ASP A 42 4.00 29.92 13.96
N THR A 43 3.33 30.44 12.93
CA THR A 43 2.07 31.15 13.05
C THR A 43 0.90 30.17 13.01
N SER A 44 0.20 30.07 14.14
CA SER A 44 -1.10 29.42 14.21
C SER A 44 -2.15 30.30 13.49
N VAL A 45 -2.72 29.75 12.42
CA VAL A 45 -3.83 30.30 11.63
C VAL A 45 -5.13 29.62 12.09
N PRO A 46 -5.99 30.33 12.84
CA PRO A 46 -7.25 29.78 13.34
C PRO A 46 -8.11 29.21 12.19
N GLY A 47 -8.56 27.97 12.34
CA GLY A 47 -9.36 27.25 11.35
C GLY A 47 -8.56 26.44 10.32
N VAL A 48 -7.24 26.62 10.21
CA VAL A 48 -6.38 25.83 9.30
C VAL A 48 -5.50 24.86 10.07
N ASN A 49 -4.70 25.35 11.02
CA ASN A 49 -3.79 24.53 11.84
C ASN A 49 -4.12 24.56 13.34
N ALA A 50 -5.06 25.40 13.77
CA ALA A 50 -5.65 25.36 15.10
C ALA A 50 -7.18 25.25 15.01
N LEU A 51 -7.70 24.09 15.42
CA LEU A 51 -9.12 23.82 15.54
C LEU A 51 -9.61 24.20 16.94
N ASP A 52 -10.72 24.94 16.99
CA ASP A 52 -11.38 25.25 18.26
C ASP A 52 -12.07 24.00 18.83
N ALA A 53 -11.66 23.61 20.03
CA ALA A 53 -12.20 22.44 20.74
C ALA A 53 -13.71 22.54 20.97
N GLU A 54 -14.24 23.76 21.12
CA GLU A 54 -15.68 23.96 21.30
C GLU A 54 -16.44 23.67 20.00
N ALA A 55 -15.90 24.05 18.85
CA ALA A 55 -16.48 23.80 17.53
C ALA A 55 -16.53 22.30 17.19
N ILE A 56 -15.48 21.53 17.55
CA ILE A 56 -15.45 20.07 17.40
C ILE A 56 -16.58 19.43 18.25
N SER A 57 -16.74 19.91 19.48
CA SER A 57 -17.73 19.36 20.42
C SER A 57 -19.19 19.65 20.03
N ARG A 58 -19.44 20.73 19.29
CA ARG A 58 -20.78 21.07 18.75
C ARG A 58 -21.15 20.21 17.55
N ASN A 59 -20.21 19.97 16.63
CA ASN A 59 -20.46 19.12 15.46
C ASN A 59 -20.68 17.64 15.83
N ALA A 60 -20.00 17.14 16.86
CA ALA A 60 -20.20 15.77 17.35
C ALA A 60 -21.63 15.47 17.85
N ARG A 61 -22.40 16.50 18.23
CA ARG A 61 -23.78 16.35 18.75
C ARG A 61 -24.85 16.37 17.67
N LEU A 62 -24.51 16.66 16.41
CA LEU A 62 -25.44 16.82 15.27
C LEU A 62 -25.53 15.56 14.38
N ALA A 63 -25.41 14.36 14.95
CA ALA A 63 -25.32 13.08 14.23
C ALA A 63 -26.59 12.60 13.48
N THR A 64 -27.51 13.50 13.11
CA THR A 64 -28.64 13.17 12.21
C THR A 64 -28.26 13.59 10.79
N PRO A 65 -28.31 12.70 9.78
CA PRO A 65 -27.88 13.04 8.44
C PRO A 65 -28.88 14.00 7.78
N ILE A 66 -28.55 15.29 7.82
CA ILE A 66 -29.25 16.35 7.10
C ILE A 66 -29.09 16.06 5.59
N ARG A 67 -30.20 15.97 4.85
CA ARG A 67 -30.17 15.88 3.38
C ARG A 67 -29.60 17.19 2.83
N ARG A 68 -28.38 17.11 2.30
CA ARG A 68 -27.51 18.24 1.95
C ARG A 68 -27.94 18.83 0.60
N SER A 69 -28.09 20.16 0.51
CA SER A 69 -28.46 20.88 -0.72
C SER A 69 -27.22 21.29 -1.54
N ARG A 70 -27.37 21.48 -2.86
CA ARG A 70 -26.28 21.80 -3.80
C ARG A 70 -25.36 22.96 -3.40
N LEU A 71 -25.87 23.95 -2.66
CA LEU A 71 -25.09 25.11 -2.19
C LEU A 71 -24.07 24.76 -1.07
N LEU A 72 -24.39 23.77 -0.22
CA LEU A 72 -23.40 23.23 0.73
C LEU A 72 -22.38 22.36 0.02
N SER A 73 -22.81 21.77 -1.08
CA SER A 73 -21.98 20.95 -1.92
C SER A 73 -20.82 21.81 -2.44
N TRP A 74 -21.03 23.01 -3.02
CA TRP A 74 -19.96 23.94 -3.50
C TRP A 74 -18.97 24.41 -2.44
N ILE A 75 -19.40 24.58 -1.19
CA ILE A 75 -18.52 24.98 -0.09
C ILE A 75 -17.71 23.77 0.47
N THR A 76 -18.15 22.54 0.22
CA THR A 76 -17.44 21.28 0.55
C THR A 76 -16.73 20.61 -0.64
N GLY A 77 -16.81 21.21 -1.85
CA GLY A 77 -16.22 20.69 -3.09
C GLY A 77 -17.20 20.20 -4.16
N GLU A 78 -18.37 20.81 -4.32
CA GLU A 78 -19.31 20.55 -5.43
C GLU A 78 -19.44 21.79 -6.29
N ASP A 79 -18.52 21.90 -7.23
CA ASP A 79 -18.40 22.92 -8.27
C ASP A 79 -19.74 23.50 -8.79
N ASP A 80 -20.02 24.76 -8.44
CA ASP A 80 -20.58 25.70 -9.41
C ASP A 80 -19.44 26.05 -10.35
N SER A 81 -19.26 25.16 -11.33
CA SER A 81 -18.66 25.39 -12.63
C SER A 81 -17.78 26.64 -12.71
N GLU A 82 -16.51 26.50 -12.31
CA GLU A 82 -15.52 27.15 -13.16
C GLU A 82 -15.78 26.59 -14.55
N VAL A 83 -16.11 27.47 -15.51
CA VAL A 83 -16.13 27.06 -16.90
C VAL A 83 -14.69 26.68 -17.19
N GLU A 84 -14.39 25.40 -16.97
CA GLU A 84 -13.16 24.74 -17.31
C GLU A 84 -12.87 25.20 -18.73
N ALA A 85 -11.88 26.09 -18.86
CA ALA A 85 -11.56 26.64 -20.16
C ALA A 85 -11.38 25.44 -21.08
N PRO A 86 -12.09 25.39 -22.22
CA PRO A 86 -12.14 24.19 -23.04
C PRO A 86 -10.70 23.75 -23.27
N ALA A 87 -10.39 22.53 -22.80
CA ALA A 87 -9.04 22.01 -22.82
C ALA A 87 -8.45 22.27 -24.21
N PRO A 88 -7.21 22.77 -24.31
CA PRO A 88 -6.65 23.18 -25.59
C PRO A 88 -6.79 22.03 -26.60
N PRO A 89 -7.12 22.33 -27.87
CA PRO A 89 -7.36 21.30 -28.86
C PRO A 89 -6.13 20.38 -28.94
N GLY A 90 -6.34 19.09 -28.66
CA GLY A 90 -5.27 18.09 -28.58
C GLY A 90 -4.88 17.65 -27.17
N SER A 91 -5.42 18.25 -26.10
CA SER A 91 -5.18 17.79 -24.71
C SER A 91 -5.67 16.36 -24.48
N LEU A 92 -6.78 15.99 -25.14
CA LEU A 92 -7.32 14.63 -25.14
C LEU A 92 -6.87 13.81 -26.37
N ALA A 93 -5.93 14.33 -27.16
CA ALA A 93 -5.40 13.55 -28.26
C ALA A 93 -4.62 12.35 -27.70
N PRO A 94 -4.65 11.21 -28.41
CA PRO A 94 -3.81 10.09 -28.04
C PRO A 94 -2.34 10.51 -28.01
N PRO A 95 -1.52 9.90 -27.13
CA PRO A 95 -0.12 10.25 -27.00
C PRO A 95 0.63 10.11 -28.34
N PRO A 96 1.69 10.92 -28.56
CA PRO A 96 2.50 10.85 -29.77
C PRO A 96 2.99 9.43 -30.07
N PRO A 97 3.21 9.06 -31.34
CA PRO A 97 3.57 7.71 -31.73
C PRO A 97 4.84 7.19 -31.06
N ASP A 98 5.83 8.07 -30.84
CA ASP A 98 7.08 7.70 -30.18
C ASP A 98 6.87 7.38 -28.69
N VAL A 99 6.05 8.20 -28.01
CA VAL A 99 5.65 7.94 -26.62
C VAL A 99 4.90 6.62 -26.50
N ARG A 100 4.04 6.27 -27.47
CA ARG A 100 3.35 4.97 -27.48
C ARG A 100 4.32 3.79 -27.64
N ARG A 101 5.38 3.95 -28.43
CA ARG A 101 6.43 2.91 -28.55
C ARG A 101 7.19 2.74 -27.25
N GLU A 102 7.54 3.84 -26.58
CA GLU A 102 8.18 3.78 -25.27
C GLU A 102 7.26 3.17 -24.21
N MET A 103 5.98 3.52 -24.18
CA MET A 103 5.01 2.87 -23.27
C MET A 103 4.90 1.37 -23.54
N ALA A 104 4.77 0.95 -24.80
CA ALA A 104 4.73 -0.47 -25.16
C ALA A 104 6.04 -1.19 -24.78
N ARG A 105 7.20 -0.52 -24.91
CA ARG A 105 8.50 -1.05 -24.46
C ARG A 105 8.52 -1.26 -22.95
N LEU A 106 8.03 -0.29 -22.18
CA LEU A 106 7.95 -0.36 -20.72
C LEU A 106 6.97 -1.43 -20.24
N GLU A 107 5.83 -1.59 -20.92
CA GLU A 107 4.85 -2.64 -20.63
C GLU A 107 5.47 -4.03 -20.79
N LEU A 108 6.13 -4.30 -21.92
CA LEU A 108 6.84 -5.56 -22.14
C LEU A 108 7.97 -5.80 -21.12
N GLN A 109 8.68 -4.74 -20.73
CA GLN A 109 9.71 -4.84 -19.69
C GLN A 109 9.11 -5.21 -18.33
N ALA A 110 7.94 -4.67 -18.00
CA ALA A 110 7.23 -5.00 -16.77
C ALA A 110 6.71 -6.44 -16.79
N GLU A 111 6.15 -6.90 -17.90
CA GLU A 111 5.72 -8.29 -18.08
C GLU A 111 6.90 -9.26 -17.93
N TYR A 112 8.05 -8.94 -18.53
CA TYR A 112 9.27 -9.74 -18.40
C TYR A 112 9.73 -9.82 -16.94
N ALA A 113 9.76 -8.69 -16.23
CA ALA A 113 10.13 -8.66 -14.83
C ALA A 113 9.16 -9.47 -13.96
N ASN A 114 7.86 -9.43 -14.25
CA ASN A 114 6.86 -10.22 -13.54
C ASN A 114 7.06 -11.72 -13.77
N LEU A 115 7.25 -12.15 -15.03
CA LEU A 115 7.52 -13.56 -15.36
C LEU A 115 8.82 -14.06 -14.72
N GLN A 116 9.84 -13.21 -14.66
CA GLN A 116 11.09 -13.54 -13.97
C GLN A 116 10.86 -13.73 -12.47
N ALA A 117 10.13 -12.83 -11.82
CA ALA A 117 9.81 -12.95 -10.40
C ALA A 117 8.98 -14.21 -10.11
N GLU A 118 8.03 -14.55 -10.97
CA GLU A 118 7.26 -15.80 -10.87
C GLU A 118 8.18 -17.03 -10.99
N ALA A 119 9.09 -17.06 -11.97
CA ALA A 119 10.04 -18.15 -12.11
C ALA A 119 10.95 -18.29 -10.88
N GLU A 120 11.49 -17.18 -10.37
CA GLU A 120 12.31 -17.15 -9.16
C GLU A 120 11.50 -17.63 -7.94
N SER A 121 10.22 -17.28 -7.85
CA SER A 121 9.34 -17.73 -6.77
C SER A 121 9.17 -19.26 -6.78
N VAL A 122 8.95 -19.86 -7.95
CA VAL A 122 8.78 -21.31 -8.11
C VAL A 122 10.05 -22.05 -7.71
N VAL A 123 11.22 -21.55 -8.13
CA VAL A 123 12.52 -22.11 -7.74
C VAL A 123 12.71 -22.01 -6.23
N SER A 124 12.44 -20.84 -5.64
CA SER A 124 12.59 -20.64 -4.19
C SER A 124 11.66 -21.54 -3.37
N GLN A 125 10.43 -21.78 -3.86
CA GLN A 125 9.48 -22.68 -3.23
C GLN A 125 9.97 -24.13 -3.31
N ALA A 126 10.42 -24.59 -4.47
CA ALA A 126 10.96 -25.94 -4.62
C ALA A 126 12.18 -26.19 -3.72
N GLU A 127 13.06 -25.20 -3.57
CA GLU A 127 14.19 -25.26 -2.64
C GLU A 127 13.74 -25.34 -1.17
N ALA A 128 12.71 -24.57 -0.80
CA ALA A 128 12.13 -24.59 0.53
C ALA A 128 11.49 -25.96 0.84
N GLU A 129 10.74 -26.51 -0.10
CA GLU A 129 10.14 -27.85 0.00
C GLU A 129 11.21 -28.94 0.12
N ALA A 130 12.26 -28.89 -0.71
CA ALA A 130 13.37 -29.84 -0.62
C ALA A 130 14.11 -29.73 0.72
N ARG A 131 14.26 -28.52 1.27
CA ARG A 131 14.83 -28.30 2.60
C ARG A 131 13.91 -28.86 3.70
N ALA A 132 12.61 -28.69 3.58
CA ALA A 132 11.63 -29.25 4.50
C ALA A 132 11.64 -30.78 4.47
N ALA A 133 11.67 -31.39 3.28
CA ALA A 133 11.75 -32.84 3.11
C ALA A 133 13.03 -33.42 3.73
N ARG A 134 14.19 -32.78 3.53
CA ARG A 134 15.46 -33.19 4.18
C ARG A 134 15.36 -33.14 5.71
N ARG A 135 14.77 -32.07 6.25
CA ARG A 135 14.55 -31.94 7.71
C ARG A 135 13.60 -33.00 8.25
N ALA A 136 12.54 -33.33 7.51
CA ALA A 136 11.59 -34.38 7.89
C ALA A 136 12.24 -35.78 7.86
N ALA A 137 13.12 -36.06 6.88
CA ALA A 137 13.85 -37.31 6.80
C ALA A 137 14.90 -37.48 7.91
N GLU A 138 15.48 -36.38 8.39
CA GLU A 138 16.47 -36.36 9.47
C GLU A 138 15.83 -36.24 10.87
N ALA A 139 14.50 -36.09 10.94
CA ALA A 139 13.79 -36.09 12.22
C ALA A 139 13.90 -37.48 12.87
N PRO A 140 14.24 -37.57 14.17
CA PRO A 140 14.25 -38.83 14.88
C PRO A 140 12.86 -39.46 14.83
N ALA A 141 12.80 -40.79 14.65
CA ALA A 141 11.54 -41.52 14.65
C ALA A 141 10.70 -41.14 15.88
N PRO A 142 9.38 -40.90 15.73
CA PRO A 142 8.54 -40.66 16.89
C PRO A 142 8.70 -41.83 17.85
N PRO A 143 8.71 -41.60 19.17
CA PRO A 143 8.75 -42.69 20.13
C PRO A 143 7.61 -43.66 19.78
N VAL A 144 7.96 -44.92 19.53
CA VAL A 144 6.98 -45.97 19.31
C VAL A 144 6.33 -46.19 20.66
N ASP A 145 5.15 -45.62 20.87
CA ASP A 145 4.32 -45.97 22.02
C ASP A 145 3.98 -47.47 21.90
N PRO A 146 4.11 -48.26 22.99
CA PRO A 146 3.69 -49.65 22.99
C PRO A 146 2.19 -49.72 22.65
N PRO A 147 1.72 -50.81 22.02
CA PRO A 147 0.33 -50.95 21.61
C PRO A 147 -0.58 -50.74 22.82
N VAL A 148 -1.31 -49.63 22.83
CA VAL A 148 -2.43 -49.43 23.75
C VAL A 148 -3.53 -50.38 23.30
N GLU A 149 -3.72 -51.43 24.08
CA GLU A 149 -4.84 -52.36 23.97
C GLU A 149 -6.14 -51.56 23.94
N SER A 150 -6.87 -51.63 22.82
CA SER A 150 -8.16 -50.97 22.68
C SER A 150 -9.17 -51.64 23.62
N PRO A 151 -9.96 -50.87 24.41
CA PRO A 151 -11.01 -51.47 25.21
C PRO A 151 -12.04 -52.16 24.29
N PRO A 152 -12.68 -53.25 24.74
CA PRO A 152 -13.58 -54.03 23.90
C PRO A 152 -14.79 -53.19 23.49
N SER A 153 -15.07 -53.21 22.19
CA SER A 153 -16.32 -52.71 21.60
C SER A 153 -17.53 -53.41 22.23
N PRO A 154 -18.60 -52.68 22.63
CA PRO A 154 -19.88 -53.31 22.88
C PRO A 154 -20.41 -53.91 21.56
N GLY A 155 -20.84 -55.17 21.63
CA GLY A 155 -21.18 -56.01 20.48
C GLY A 155 -22.36 -55.53 19.64
N PRO A 156 -22.56 -56.15 18.46
CA PRO A 156 -23.61 -55.79 17.53
C PRO A 156 -24.99 -56.13 18.10
N ALA A 157 -25.89 -55.15 18.13
CA ALA A 157 -27.31 -55.42 18.16
C ALA A 157 -27.67 -56.09 16.83
N ALA A 158 -28.24 -57.29 16.94
CA ALA A 158 -28.80 -58.02 15.82
C ALA A 158 -29.97 -57.24 15.23
N ASP A 159 -29.93 -57.00 13.92
CA ASP A 159 -31.11 -56.85 13.09
C ASP A 159 -30.91 -57.77 11.89
N ASP A 160 -31.39 -59.01 12.07
CA ASP A 160 -31.66 -59.95 11.00
C ASP A 160 -32.84 -59.41 10.16
N ALA A 161 -32.62 -59.19 8.87
CA ALA A 161 -33.39 -59.87 7.82
C ALA A 161 -33.09 -59.32 6.41
N GLU A 162 -32.47 -60.20 5.62
CA GLU A 162 -32.92 -60.56 4.27
C GLU A 162 -32.79 -59.49 3.14
N SER A 163 -31.69 -59.61 2.40
CA SER A 163 -31.61 -59.32 0.95
C SER A 163 -32.06 -60.58 0.16
N PRO A 164 -32.21 -60.63 -1.21
CA PRO A 164 -32.32 -59.60 -2.26
C PRO A 164 -33.29 -59.89 -3.47
N LYS A 165 -33.69 -58.82 -4.21
CA LYS A 165 -33.94 -58.68 -5.70
C LYS A 165 -34.93 -59.61 -6.46
N PRO A 166 -35.15 -59.44 -7.80
CA PRO A 166 -35.52 -58.29 -8.68
C PRO A 166 -36.99 -58.43 -9.17
N ASP A 167 -37.68 -57.44 -9.73
CA ASP A 167 -37.63 -56.85 -11.09
C ASP A 167 -38.37 -55.50 -11.10
#